data_AF-A0A843GXA7-F1
#
_entry.id   AF-A0A843GXA7-F1
#
_cell.length_a   1.000
_cell.length_b   1.000
_cell.length_c   1.000
_cell.angle_alpha   90.00
_cell.angle_beta   90.00
_cell.angle_gamma   90.00
#
_symmetry.space_group_name_H-M   'P 1'
#
loop_
_entity.id
_entity.type
_entity.pdbx_description
1 polymer ?
#
loop_
_entity_poly.entity_id
_entity_poly.type
_entity_poly.pdbx_seq_one_letter_code
_entity_poly.pdbx_strand_id
1 'polypeptide(L)'
;MQTLNRNKRVFYYCLYQGKTALYDGDNNPTGEYEITYSNPVKMLANISQATGNTNLEQFGNSVDYDKVIVTADLKCPIDENTVLFIDKLPVLDDNNEYIFDYDYVVEKIAKSINSISIAVKKVSVNDN
;
A
#
# COMPACT_ATOMS: atom_id res chain seq x y z
N MET A 1 14.28 -14.69 10.22
CA MET A 1 13.02 -15.30 10.71
C MET A 1 12.45 -16.15 9.60
N GLN A 2 12.24 -17.45 9.83
CA GLN A 2 11.50 -18.29 8.89
C GLN A 2 10.01 -18.07 9.14
N THR A 3 9.39 -17.22 8.32
CA THR A 3 7.94 -17.08 8.32
C THR A 3 7.34 -18.40 7.83
N LEU A 4 6.67 -19.13 8.72
CA LEU A 4 5.89 -20.32 8.36
C LEU A 4 4.93 -19.97 7.21
N ASN A 5 5.03 -20.67 6.08
CA ASN A 5 4.19 -20.43 4.90
C ASN A 5 2.69 -20.44 5.23
N ARG A 6 2.29 -21.14 6.31
CA ARG A 6 0.91 -21.23 6.79
C ARG A 6 0.33 -19.89 7.28
N ASN A 7 1.18 -18.95 7.69
CA ASN A 7 0.76 -17.64 8.18
C ASN A 7 0.79 -16.56 7.08
N LYS A 8 1.17 -16.91 5.85
CA LYS A 8 1.16 -15.96 4.74
C LYS A 8 -0.26 -15.76 4.26
N ARG A 9 -0.68 -14.51 4.16
CA ARG A 9 -1.92 -14.11 3.49
C ARG A 9 -1.60 -13.51 2.13
N VAL A 10 -2.52 -13.73 1.20
CA VAL A 10 -2.50 -13.08 -0.11
C VAL A 10 -3.02 -11.66 0.06
N PHE A 11 -2.32 -10.70 -0.53
CA PHE A 11 -2.80 -9.33 -0.71
C PHE A 11 -2.29 -8.81 -2.06
N TYR A 12 -2.83 -7.70 -2.51
CA TYR A 12 -2.38 -7.03 -3.73
C TYR A 12 -1.82 -5.66 -3.39
N TYR A 13 -0.82 -5.21 -4.15
CA TYR A 13 -0.24 -3.88 -4.00
C TYR A 13 -0.09 -3.20 -5.36
N CYS A 14 -0.24 -1.88 -5.39
CA CYS A 14 -0.06 -1.06 -6.59
C CYS A 14 1.04 -0.03 -6.34
N LEU A 15 2.09 -0.09 -7.16
CA LEU A 15 3.22 0.84 -7.09
C LEU A 15 2.87 2.16 -7.75
N TYR A 16 3.19 3.27 -7.10
CA TYR A 16 3.13 4.59 -7.70
C TYR A 16 4.03 4.66 -8.95
N GLN A 17 3.48 4.98 -10.12
CA GLN A 17 4.28 5.13 -11.35
C GLN A 17 4.70 6.58 -11.58
N GLY A 18 3.85 7.53 -11.21
CA GLY A 18 4.13 8.93 -11.44
C GLY A 18 2.87 9.79 -11.39
N LYS A 19 3.09 11.07 -11.67
CA LYS A 19 2.03 12.03 -11.90
C LYS A 19 2.04 12.41 -13.37
N THR A 20 0.90 12.25 -14.02
CA THR A 20 0.71 12.68 -15.42
C THR A 20 0.01 14.03 -15.37
N ALA A 21 0.57 15.05 -16.03
CA ALA A 21 -0.09 16.35 -16.13
C ALA A 21 -1.33 16.19 -17.02
N LEU A 22 -2.48 16.66 -16.55
CA LEU A 22 -3.69 16.70 -17.35
C LEU A 22 -3.60 17.89 -18.30
N TYR A 23 -3.76 17.61 -19.59
CA TYR A 23 -3.83 18.62 -20.63
C TYR A 23 -5.30 18.91 -20.93
N ASP A 24 -5.67 20.19 -20.97
CA ASP A 24 -6.99 20.60 -21.42
C ASP A 24 -7.15 20.32 -22.92
N GLY A 25 -8.38 20.37 -23.44
CA GLY A 25 -8.67 20.19 -24.87
C GLY A 25 -7.91 21.13 -25.81
N ASP A 26 -7.32 22.22 -25.30
CA ASP A 26 -6.45 23.16 -26.02
C ASP A 26 -4.94 22.90 -25.82
N ASN A 27 -4.54 21.73 -25.31
CA ASN A 27 -3.13 21.33 -25.06
C ASN A 27 -2.38 22.23 -24.05
N ASN A 28 -3.11 23.01 -23.27
CA ASN A 28 -2.56 23.80 -22.17
C ASN A 28 -2.48 22.95 -20.89
N PRO A 29 -1.40 23.06 -20.11
CA PRO A 29 -1.31 22.38 -18.82
C PRO A 29 -2.33 23.00 -17.86
N THR A 30 -3.33 22.22 -17.44
CA THR A 30 -4.37 22.66 -16.48
C THR A 30 -3.79 22.98 -15.09
N GLY A 31 -2.57 22.53 -14.82
CA GLY A 31 -1.97 22.55 -13.49
C GLY A 31 -2.46 21.41 -12.59
N GLU A 32 -3.40 20.60 -13.07
CA GLU A 32 -3.87 19.39 -12.40
C GLU A 32 -3.00 18.20 -12.78
N TYR A 33 -2.74 17.35 -11.80
CA TYR A 33 -1.90 16.17 -11.94
C TYR A 33 -2.72 14.94 -11.57
N GLU A 34 -2.84 14.00 -12.49
CA GLU A 34 -3.44 12.70 -12.21
C GLU A 34 -2.36 11.75 -11.69
N ILE A 35 -2.63 11.10 -10.57
CA ILE A 35 -1.74 10.10 -9.99
C ILE A 35 -2.00 8.76 -10.69
N THR A 36 -0.98 8.24 -11.37
CA THR A 36 -1.06 6.93 -12.03
C THR A 36 -0.38 5.88 -11.16
N TYR A 37 -1.12 4.81 -10.87
CA TYR A 37 -0.60 3.62 -10.18
C TYR A 37 -0.40 2.46 -11.16
N SER A 38 0.52 1.56 -10.82
CA SER A 38 0.77 0.32 -11.57
C SER A 38 -0.37 -0.68 -11.37
N ASN A 39 -0.45 -1.67 -12.26
CA ASN A 39 -1.34 -2.81 -12.13
C ASN A 39 -1.14 -3.54 -10.78
N PRO A 40 -2.21 -4.05 -10.15
CA PRO A 40 -2.14 -4.74 -8.87
C PRO A 40 -1.30 -6.01 -8.97
N VAL A 41 -0.22 -6.06 -8.18
CA VAL A 41 0.67 -7.21 -8.10
C VAL A 41 0.29 -8.06 -6.89
N LYS A 42 0.06 -9.35 -7.11
CA LYS A 42 -0.24 -10.32 -6.06
C LYS A 42 1.01 -10.63 -5.23
N MET A 43 0.90 -10.56 -3.91
CA MET A 43 1.98 -10.92 -2.98
C MET A 43 1.50 -11.79 -1.83
N LEU A 44 2.41 -12.59 -1.28
CA LEU A 44 2.20 -13.46 -0.14
C LEU A 44 3.17 -13.07 0.98
N ALA A 45 2.65 -12.48 2.05
CA ALA A 45 3.45 -12.12 3.22
C ALA A 45 2.68 -12.38 4.51
N ASN A 46 3.38 -12.31 5.65
CA ASN A 46 2.72 -12.43 6.94
C ASN A 46 2.10 -11.08 7.28
N ILE A 47 0.79 -11.06 7.52
CA ILE A 47 0.07 -9.86 7.91
C ILE A 47 -0.37 -10.06 9.35
N SER A 48 0.02 -9.12 10.22
CA SER A 48 -0.41 -9.12 11.62
C SER A 48 -1.94 -9.03 11.72
N GLN A 49 -2.47 -9.40 12.87
CA GLN A 49 -3.86 -9.07 13.19
C GLN A 49 -4.03 -7.55 13.24
N ALA A 50 -5.24 -7.06 12.93
CA ALA A 50 -5.60 -5.66 13.15
C ALA A 50 -5.45 -5.38 14.64
N THR A 51 -4.35 -4.74 15.00
CA THR A 51 -4.12 -4.31 16.36
C THR A 51 -4.02 -2.81 16.21
N GLY A 52 -5.10 -2.09 16.54
CA GLY A 52 -5.13 -0.63 16.60
C GLY A 52 -4.25 -0.11 17.73
N ASN A 53 -3.02 -0.60 17.79
CA ASN A 53 -2.03 -0.26 18.76
C ASN A 53 -1.27 0.93 18.19
N THR A 54 -1.63 2.12 18.66
CA THR A 54 -0.70 3.24 18.66
C THR A 54 0.46 2.83 19.56
N ASN A 55 1.49 2.22 18.97
CA ASN A 55 2.69 1.85 19.71
C ASN A 55 3.41 3.17 20.00
N LEU A 56 3.16 3.74 21.18
CA LEU A 56 3.91 4.86 21.72
C LEU A 56 5.35 4.38 21.91
N GLU A 57 6.18 4.51 20.87
CA GLU A 57 7.62 4.33 21.03
C GLU A 57 8.06 5.34 22.10
N GLN A 58 8.78 4.87 23.12
CA GLN A 58 9.16 5.59 24.36
C GLN A 58 9.96 6.90 24.13
N PHE A 59 10.19 7.27 22.87
CA PHE A 59 10.91 8.45 22.41
C PHE A 59 10.07 9.38 21.50
N GLY A 60 8.74 9.29 21.53
CA GLY A 60 7.86 10.35 21.01
C GLY A 60 7.50 10.30 19.52
N ASN A 61 7.89 9.24 18.80
CA ASN A 61 7.35 8.98 17.46
C ASN A 61 6.17 8.01 17.58
N SER A 62 4.96 8.56 17.57
CA SER A 62 3.74 7.76 17.44
C SER A 62 3.51 7.45 15.97
N VAL A 63 3.77 6.21 15.55
CA VAL A 63 3.34 5.74 14.23
C VAL A 63 1.97 5.11 14.41
N ASP A 64 0.97 5.69 13.77
CA ASP A 64 -0.41 5.21 13.81
C ASP A 64 -0.60 4.22 12.64
N TYR A 65 -0.62 2.93 12.95
CA TYR A 65 -0.81 1.87 11.96
C TYR A 65 -1.83 0.85 12.47
N ASP A 66 -2.51 0.19 11.54
CA ASP A 66 -3.55 -0.80 11.86
C ASP A 66 -3.01 -2.23 11.76
N LYS A 67 -2.12 -2.48 10.79
CA LYS A 67 -1.48 -3.77 10.55
C LYS A 67 0.00 -3.62 10.21
N VAL A 68 0.75 -4.69 10.39
CA VAL A 68 2.15 -4.82 9.98
C VAL A 68 2.29 -6.00 9.05
N ILE A 69 2.89 -5.78 7.89
CA ILE A 69 3.23 -6.80 6.92
C ILE A 69 4.71 -7.13 7.07
N VAL A 70 5.03 -8.40 7.28
CA VAL A 70 6.41 -8.88 7.38
C VAL A 70 6.71 -9.80 6.21
N THR A 71 7.68 -9.37 5.39
CA THR A 71 8.22 -10.14 4.27
C THR A 71 9.70 -10.43 4.49
N ALA A 72 10.14 -11.63 4.12
CA ALA A 72 11.57 -11.97 4.11
C ALA A 72 12.24 -11.57 2.79
N ASP A 73 11.47 -11.12 1.81
CA ASP A 73 11.98 -10.70 0.52
C ASP A 73 12.50 -9.26 0.62
N LEU A 74 13.83 -9.11 0.54
CA LEU A 74 14.50 -7.81 0.66
C LEU A 74 14.39 -6.96 -0.62
N LYS A 75 13.90 -7.54 -1.72
CA LYS A 75 13.75 -6.91 -3.03
C LYS A 75 12.32 -6.44 -3.28
N CYS A 76 11.48 -6.39 -2.24
CA CYS A 76 10.11 -5.92 -2.36
C CYS A 76 10.12 -4.45 -2.84
N PRO A 77 9.46 -4.14 -3.97
CA PRO A 77 9.42 -2.78 -4.52
C PRO A 77 8.44 -1.87 -3.78
N ILE A 78 7.80 -2.35 -2.71
CA ILE A 78 6.84 -1.60 -1.91
C ILE A 78 7.56 -0.42 -1.24
N ASP A 79 6.99 0.76 -1.44
CA ASP A 79 7.45 2.05 -0.94
C ASP A 79 6.32 2.75 -0.15
N GLU A 80 6.62 3.86 0.52
CA GLU A 80 5.64 4.66 1.29
C GLU A 80 4.49 5.18 0.41
N ASN A 81 4.75 5.35 -0.90
CA ASN A 81 3.75 5.76 -1.88
C ASN A 81 2.91 4.60 -2.44
N THR A 82 3.10 3.39 -1.93
CA THR A 82 2.40 2.19 -2.42
C THR A 82 1.06 2.03 -1.71
N VAL A 83 0.03 1.71 -2.47
CA VAL A 83 -1.31 1.40 -1.94
C VAL A 83 -1.54 -0.11 -1.93
N LEU A 84 -2.31 -0.59 -0.96
CA LEU A 84 -2.53 -2.02 -0.74
C LEU A 84 -4.01 -2.40 -0.63
N PHE A 85 -4.28 -3.60 -1.11
CA PHE A 85 -5.57 -4.29 -1.07
C PHE A 85 -5.40 -5.54 -0.20
N ILE A 86 -5.71 -5.39 1.09
CA ILE A 86 -5.59 -6.47 2.08
C ILE A 86 -6.95 -7.14 2.31
N ASP A 87 -7.98 -6.36 2.59
CA ASP A 87 -9.34 -6.84 2.83
C ASP A 87 -10.21 -6.82 1.55
N LYS A 88 -9.87 -5.96 0.58
CA LYS A 88 -10.54 -5.85 -0.72
C LYS A 88 -9.74 -6.56 -1.81
N LEU A 89 -10.41 -6.93 -2.89
CA LEU A 89 -9.78 -7.40 -4.13
C LEU A 89 -9.80 -6.26 -5.16
N PRO A 90 -8.76 -6.11 -5.99
CA PRO A 90 -8.79 -5.15 -7.08
C PRO A 90 -9.90 -5.54 -8.05
N VAL A 91 -10.81 -4.60 -8.31
CA VAL A 91 -11.93 -4.77 -9.26
C VAL A 91 -11.56 -4.06 -10.56
N LEU A 92 -11.92 -4.66 -11.69
CA LEU A 92 -11.83 -4.02 -13.00
C LEU A 92 -13.14 -3.27 -13.24
N ASP A 93 -13.04 -2.01 -13.63
CA ASP A 93 -14.16 -1.21 -14.10
C ASP A 93 -14.64 -1.70 -15.49
N ASP A 94 -15.79 -1.21 -15.96
CA ASP A 94 -16.35 -1.53 -17.27
C ASP A 94 -15.39 -1.17 -18.42
N ASN A 95 -14.54 -0.16 -18.20
CA ASN A 95 -13.46 0.23 -19.12
C ASN A 95 -12.23 -0.70 -19.10
N ASN A 96 -12.28 -1.82 -18.36
CA ASN A 96 -11.18 -2.76 -18.21
C ASN A 96 -9.95 -2.14 -17.51
N GLU A 97 -10.17 -1.05 -16.76
CA GLU A 97 -9.18 -0.36 -15.92
C GLU A 97 -9.36 -0.80 -14.46
N TYR A 98 -8.27 -0.87 -13.69
CA TYR A 98 -8.37 -1.25 -12.28
C TYR A 98 -8.95 -0.09 -11.46
N ILE A 99 -10.04 -0.34 -10.75
CA ILE A 99 -10.57 0.59 -9.76
C ILE A 99 -9.58 0.62 -8.58
N PHE A 100 -8.92 1.76 -8.40
CA PHE A 100 -7.95 1.98 -7.31
C PHE A 100 -8.66 2.26 -5.97
N ASP A 101 -9.62 1.42 -5.59
CA ASP A 101 -10.33 1.48 -4.30
C ASP A 101 -9.52 0.74 -3.20
N TYR A 102 -8.32 1.26 -2.92
CA TYR A 102 -7.43 0.66 -1.93
C TYR A 102 -7.99 0.82 -0.51
N ASP A 103 -7.72 -0.18 0.35
CA ASP A 103 -8.19 -0.17 1.75
C ASP A 103 -7.06 0.22 2.71
N TYR A 104 -5.80 0.08 2.28
CA TYR A 104 -4.62 0.33 3.11
C TYR A 104 -3.55 1.16 2.37
N VAL A 105 -2.85 2.01 3.11
CA VAL A 105 -1.66 2.75 2.65
C VAL A 105 -0.45 2.41 3.51
N VAL A 106 0.75 2.54 2.95
CA VAL A 106 1.99 2.36 3.70
C VAL A 106 2.31 3.63 4.50
N GLU A 107 2.42 3.52 5.82
CA GLU A 107 2.86 4.62 6.68
C GLU A 107 4.37 4.60 6.92
N LYS A 108 4.95 3.41 7.04
CA LYS A 108 6.36 3.26 7.40
C LYS A 108 6.94 1.94 6.92
N ILE A 109 8.19 1.98 6.47
CA ILE A 109 8.93 0.78 6.07
C ILE A 109 10.18 0.65 6.95
N ALA A 110 10.25 -0.46 7.68
CA ALA A 110 11.40 -0.85 8.48
C ALA A 110 12.13 -2.02 7.81
N LYS A 111 13.26 -1.72 7.15
CA LYS A 111 14.13 -2.72 6.52
C LYS A 111 15.11 -3.26 7.55
N SER A 112 15.09 -4.57 7.79
CA SER A 112 16.09 -5.30 8.58
C SER A 112 16.95 -6.19 7.69
N ILE A 113 18.04 -6.71 8.24
CA ILE A 113 19.01 -7.56 7.53
C ILE A 113 18.35 -8.79 6.86
N ASN A 114 17.30 -9.34 7.46
CA ASN A 114 16.67 -10.60 7.02
C ASN A 114 15.16 -10.49 6.73
N SER A 115 14.58 -9.29 6.87
CA SER A 115 13.14 -9.08 6.70
C SER A 115 12.82 -7.61 6.56
N ILE A 116 11.73 -7.30 5.85
CA ILE A 116 11.13 -5.99 5.78
C ILE A 116 9.81 -6.04 6.53
N SER A 117 9.63 -5.10 7.46
CA SER A 117 8.37 -4.86 8.16
C SER A 117 7.75 -3.57 7.61
N ILE A 118 6.52 -3.66 7.15
CA ILE A 118 5.80 -2.56 6.50
C ILE A 118 4.59 -2.28 7.39
N ALA A 119 4.55 -1.09 7.99
CA ALA A 119 3.40 -0.62 8.75
C ALA A 119 2.39 -0.03 7.76
N VAL A 120 1.15 -0.51 7.84
CA VAL A 120 0.06 -0.08 6.97
C VAL A 120 -1.11 0.43 7.79
N LYS A 121 -1.73 1.48 7.28
CA LYS A 121 -2.89 2.14 7.89
C LYS A 121 -4.11 1.97 7.00
N LYS A 122 -5.24 1.64 7.62
CA LYS A 122 -6.51 1.55 6.91
C LYS A 122 -6.95 2.95 6.50
N VAL A 123 -7.24 3.14 5.23
CA VAL A 123 -7.83 4.38 4.72
C VAL A 123 -9.31 4.15 4.52
N SER A 124 -10.12 4.96 5.20
CA SER A 124 -11.52 5.12 4.85
C SER A 124 -11.57 6.12 3.71
N VAL A 125 -11.65 5.63 2.46
CA VAL A 125 -12.00 6.48 1.33
C VAL A 125 -13.45 6.88 1.56
N ASN A 126 -13.64 8.06 2.17
CA ASN A 126 -14.97 8.66 2.27
C ASN A 126 -15.31 9.13 0.85
N ASP A 127 -16.18 8.39 0.18
CA ASP A 127 -16.87 8.83 -1.04
C ASP A 127 -17.45 10.22 -0.77
N ASN A 128 -16.99 11.22 -1.51
CA ASN A 128 -17.45 12.61 -1.39
C ASN A 128 -17.78 13.15 -2.76
#